data_AF-A0A840PQ51-F1
#
_entry.id   AF-A0A840PQ51-F1
#
_cell.length_a   1.000
_cell.length_b   1.000
_cell.length_c   1.000
_cell.angle_alpha   90.00
_cell.angle_beta   90.00
_cell.angle_gamma   90.00
#
_symmetry.space_group_name_H-M   'P 1'
#
loop_
_entity.id
_entity.type
_entity.pdbx_description
1 polymer ?
#
loop_
_entity_poly.entity_id
_entity_poly.type
_entity_poly.pdbx_seq_one_letter_code
_entity_poly.pdbx_strand_id
1 'polypeptide(L)'
;LDKFHILQLFSRALNKTRINVMNRDKKNYNKLKKYWKLLLKDQTKLDYKNYKYHRCFKKHMCEVEILHYLIDLDSELKASYELYQYVQHCIKIKDFELLKKTLENKQNIVSSYMKTAIKTINKYINYVENTLKYDYNNGILEGINNKIKVIKRISFGYRSFYHFRNRIFITQNLAKIKTA
;
A
#
# COMPACT_ATOMS: atom_id res chain seq x y z
N LEU A 1 6.04 3.48 -12.61
CA LEU A 1 5.72 2.70 -11.38
C LEU A 1 6.59 3.26 -10.26
N ASP A 2 6.14 3.26 -9.01
CA ASP A 2 6.99 3.62 -7.85
C ASP A 2 6.85 2.60 -6.72
N LYS A 3 7.71 2.73 -5.70
CA LYS A 3 7.77 1.85 -4.53
C LYS A 3 6.42 1.83 -3.78
N PHE A 4 5.71 2.96 -3.77
CA PHE A 4 4.41 3.08 -3.13
C PHE A 4 3.35 2.28 -3.87
N HIS A 5 3.28 2.35 -5.20
CA HIS A 5 2.32 1.60 -6.02
C HIS A 5 2.52 0.09 -5.90
N ILE A 6 3.77 -0.37 -5.77
CA ILE A 6 4.08 -1.78 -5.50
C ILE A 6 3.51 -2.20 -4.13
N LEU A 7 3.85 -1.45 -3.06
CA LEU A 7 3.33 -1.74 -1.71
C LEU A 7 1.80 -1.63 -1.63
N GLN A 8 1.22 -0.68 -2.36
CA GLN A 8 -0.21 -0.46 -2.42
C GLN A 8 -0.92 -1.65 -3.10
N LEU A 9 -0.34 -2.22 -4.16
CA LEU A 9 -0.88 -3.40 -4.83
C LEU A 9 -1.01 -4.58 -3.86
N PHE A 10 0.06 -4.93 -3.14
CA PHE A 10 0.03 -6.05 -2.19
C PHE A 10 -0.81 -5.76 -0.94
N SER A 11 -0.76 -4.54 -0.40
CA SER A 11 -1.60 -4.18 0.76
C SER A 11 -3.10 -4.23 0.42
N ARG A 12 -3.50 -3.83 -0.79
CA ARG A 12 -4.89 -3.99 -1.27
C ARG A 12 -5.25 -5.47 -1.42
N ALA A 13 -4.34 -6.28 -1.95
CA ALA A 13 -4.56 -7.72 -2.06
C ALA A 13 -4.75 -8.37 -0.67
N LEU A 14 -3.86 -8.10 0.30
CA LEU A 14 -3.97 -8.61 1.67
C LEU A 14 -5.28 -8.18 2.34
N ASN A 15 -5.70 -6.94 2.14
CA ASN A 15 -6.98 -6.47 2.66
C ASN A 15 -8.17 -7.24 2.08
N LYS A 16 -8.16 -7.54 0.77
CA LYS A 16 -9.21 -8.36 0.16
C LYS A 16 -9.21 -9.77 0.74
N THR A 17 -8.04 -10.39 0.91
CA THR A 17 -7.91 -11.71 1.56
C THR A 17 -8.48 -11.68 2.97
N ARG A 18 -8.08 -10.70 3.79
CA ARG A 18 -8.62 -10.49 5.14
C ARG A 18 -10.15 -10.31 5.13
N ILE A 19 -10.71 -9.55 4.19
CA ILE A 19 -12.17 -9.36 4.08
C ILE A 19 -12.86 -10.70 3.79
N ASN A 20 -12.29 -11.52 2.90
CA ASN A 20 -12.84 -12.85 2.61
C ASN A 20 -12.82 -13.73 3.85
N VAL A 21 -11.69 -13.83 4.56
CA VAL A 21 -11.60 -14.59 5.82
C VAL A 21 -12.57 -14.05 6.86
N MET A 22 -12.63 -12.73 7.03
CA MET A 22 -13.56 -12.06 7.95
C MET A 22 -15.02 -12.42 7.64
N ASN A 23 -15.40 -12.52 6.37
CA ASN A 23 -16.76 -12.86 5.99
C ASN A 23 -17.09 -14.34 6.20
N ARG A 24 -16.10 -15.24 6.10
CA ARG A 24 -16.20 -16.68 6.40
C ARG A 24 -16.29 -16.93 7.92
N ASP A 25 -15.39 -16.33 8.70
CA ASP A 25 -15.30 -16.51 10.15
C ASP A 25 -16.11 -15.43 10.90
N LYS A 26 -17.40 -15.71 11.11
CA LYS A 26 -18.30 -14.83 11.86
C LYS A 26 -17.91 -14.67 13.33
N LYS A 27 -17.26 -15.66 13.94
CA LYS A 27 -16.84 -15.63 15.35
C LYS A 27 -15.73 -14.59 15.57
N ASN A 28 -14.79 -14.49 14.63
CA ASN A 28 -13.67 -13.54 14.70
C ASN A 28 -13.84 -12.29 13.84
N TYR A 29 -15.02 -12.10 13.21
CA TYR A 29 -15.36 -10.95 12.37
C TYR A 29 -14.94 -9.61 13.00
N ASN A 30 -15.37 -9.36 14.24
CA ASN A 30 -15.08 -8.09 14.92
C ASN A 30 -13.59 -7.86 15.17
N LYS A 31 -12.82 -8.92 15.42
CA LYS A 31 -11.36 -8.84 15.64
C LYS A 31 -10.65 -8.52 14.33
N LEU A 32 -10.97 -9.25 13.26
CA LEU A 32 -10.43 -9.01 11.91
C LEU A 32 -10.82 -7.64 11.36
N LYS A 33 -12.01 -7.12 11.71
CA LYS A 33 -12.46 -5.78 11.34
C LYS A 33 -11.77 -4.68 12.14
N LYS A 34 -11.62 -4.84 13.45
CA LYS A 34 -11.05 -3.78 14.32
C LYS A 34 -9.55 -3.63 14.14
N TYR A 35 -8.82 -4.75 14.05
CA TYR A 35 -7.36 -4.78 14.08
C TYR A 35 -6.72 -4.92 12.69
N TRP A 36 -7.47 -4.69 11.62
CA TRP A 36 -6.99 -4.84 10.23
C TRP A 36 -5.69 -4.07 9.94
N LYS A 37 -5.47 -2.92 10.59
CA LYS A 37 -4.26 -2.11 10.42
C LYS A 37 -3.00 -2.82 10.90
N LEU A 38 -3.10 -3.73 11.88
CA LEU A 38 -1.95 -4.49 12.38
C LEU A 38 -1.40 -5.43 11.31
N LEU A 39 -2.26 -6.01 10.47
CA LEU A 39 -1.84 -6.89 9.37
C LEU A 39 -1.02 -6.13 8.29
N LEU A 40 -1.24 -4.82 8.16
CA LEU A 40 -0.52 -3.98 7.20
C LEU A 40 0.67 -3.25 7.83
N LYS A 41 0.76 -3.29 9.16
CA LYS A 41 1.84 -2.63 9.88
C LYS A 41 3.12 -3.39 9.62
N ASP A 42 4.17 -2.63 9.42
CA ASP A 42 5.53 -3.11 9.29
C ASP A 42 5.93 -3.88 10.55
N GLN A 43 6.39 -5.13 10.38
CA GLN A 43 6.71 -6.01 11.51
C GLN A 43 7.76 -5.43 12.45
N THR A 44 8.70 -4.63 11.92
CA THR A 44 9.74 -3.96 12.73
C THR A 44 9.20 -2.87 13.67
N LYS A 45 7.96 -2.41 13.45
CA LYS A 45 7.31 -1.35 14.22
C LYS A 45 6.21 -1.85 15.15
N LEU A 46 6.01 -3.17 15.23
CA LEU A 46 5.01 -3.76 16.10
C LEU A 46 5.42 -3.62 17.57
N ASP A 47 4.44 -3.41 18.42
CA ASP A 47 4.65 -3.29 19.86
C ASP A 47 4.63 -4.67 20.54
N TYR A 48 5.75 -5.02 21.16
CA TYR A 48 5.96 -6.26 21.91
C TYR A 48 5.80 -6.07 23.43
N LYS A 49 5.83 -4.83 23.93
CA LYS A 49 6.02 -4.55 25.36
C LYS A 49 4.77 -3.98 26.02
N ASN A 50 4.01 -3.13 25.33
CA ASN A 50 2.88 -2.47 25.96
C ASN A 50 1.61 -3.30 25.88
N TYR A 51 1.20 -3.85 27.01
CA TYR A 51 -0.05 -4.60 27.16
C TYR A 51 -1.22 -3.65 27.41
N LYS A 52 -2.23 -3.71 26.53
CA LYS A 52 -3.47 -2.92 26.67
C LYS A 52 -4.67 -3.83 26.76
N TYR A 53 -5.70 -3.40 27.49
CA TYR A 53 -6.94 -4.17 27.57
C TYR A 53 -7.71 -4.07 26.25
N HIS A 54 -7.96 -5.23 25.61
CA HIS A 54 -8.65 -5.29 24.34
C HIS A 54 -10.04 -5.92 24.50
N ARG A 55 -11.09 -5.09 24.45
CA ARG A 55 -12.50 -5.53 24.63
C ARG A 55 -12.93 -6.72 23.75
N CYS A 56 -12.44 -6.80 22.51
CA CYS A 56 -12.75 -7.91 21.59
C CYS A 56 -12.15 -9.26 22.02
N PHE A 57 -11.15 -9.23 22.89
CA PHE A 57 -10.44 -10.39 23.43
C PHE A 57 -10.72 -10.62 24.92
N LYS A 58 -11.28 -9.60 25.61
CA LYS A 58 -11.53 -9.61 27.06
C LYS A 58 -10.28 -9.90 27.90
N LYS A 59 -9.10 -9.49 27.41
CA LYS A 59 -7.82 -9.64 28.09
C LYS A 59 -6.83 -8.54 27.69
N HIS A 60 -5.77 -8.40 28.47
CA HIS A 60 -4.61 -7.58 28.11
C HIS A 60 -3.79 -8.31 27.04
N MET A 61 -3.45 -7.63 25.95
CA MET A 61 -2.60 -8.15 24.88
C MET A 61 -1.69 -7.05 24.35
N CYS A 62 -0.53 -7.44 23.82
CA CYS A 62 0.29 -6.55 22.99
C CYS A 62 -0.11 -6.68 21.50
N GLU A 63 0.40 -5.79 20.64
CA GLU A 63 0.04 -5.79 19.21
C GLU A 63 0.43 -7.10 18.51
N VAL A 64 1.55 -7.68 18.91
CA VAL A 64 2.12 -8.90 18.32
C VAL A 64 1.26 -10.12 18.64
N GLU A 65 0.79 -10.25 19.88
CA GLU A 65 -0.12 -11.33 20.25
C GLU A 65 -1.45 -11.23 19.50
N ILE A 66 -1.97 -10.00 19.30
CA ILE A 66 -3.18 -9.79 18.49
C ILE A 66 -2.92 -10.19 17.05
N LEU A 67 -1.79 -9.77 16.48
CA LEU A 67 -1.42 -10.11 15.11
C LEU A 67 -1.32 -11.63 14.91
N HIS A 68 -0.57 -12.33 15.77
CA HIS A 68 -0.42 -13.78 15.72
C HIS A 68 -1.78 -14.48 15.79
N TYR A 69 -2.63 -14.06 16.73
CA TYR A 69 -3.99 -14.58 16.82
C TYR A 69 -4.75 -14.44 15.50
N LEU A 70 -4.66 -13.28 14.82
CA LEU A 70 -5.41 -13.03 13.58
C LEU A 70 -4.89 -13.84 12.39
N ILE A 71 -3.56 -13.95 12.24
CA ILE A 71 -2.97 -14.70 11.13
C ILE A 71 -3.14 -16.21 11.31
N ASP A 72 -3.17 -16.70 12.55
CA ASP A 72 -3.36 -18.13 12.84
C ASP A 72 -4.82 -18.59 12.65
N LEU A 73 -5.76 -17.68 12.37
CA LEU A 73 -7.15 -18.05 12.05
C LEU A 73 -7.28 -18.77 10.71
N ASP A 74 -6.39 -18.49 9.75
CA ASP A 74 -6.53 -18.95 8.37
C ASP A 74 -5.14 -19.04 7.70
N SER A 75 -4.81 -20.22 7.18
CA SER A 75 -3.49 -20.49 6.58
C SER A 75 -3.21 -19.66 5.33
N GLU A 76 -4.24 -19.38 4.53
CA GLU A 76 -4.16 -18.55 3.32
C GLU A 76 -3.89 -17.08 3.70
N LEU A 77 -4.51 -16.57 4.77
CA LEU A 77 -4.25 -15.25 5.34
C LEU A 77 -2.84 -15.15 5.89
N LYS A 78 -2.38 -16.16 6.63
CA LYS A 78 -1.00 -16.22 7.16
C LYS A 78 0.03 -16.15 6.04
N ALA A 79 -0.09 -17.01 5.04
CA ALA A 79 0.81 -17.02 3.90
C ALA A 79 0.80 -15.69 3.14
N SER A 80 -0.39 -15.10 2.97
CA SER A 80 -0.55 -13.79 2.31
C SER A 80 0.07 -12.66 3.14
N TYR A 81 -0.07 -12.67 4.47
CA TYR A 81 0.56 -11.71 5.37
C TYR A 81 2.08 -11.78 5.28
N GLU A 82 2.65 -12.98 5.38
CA GLU A 82 4.09 -13.17 5.30
C GLU A 82 4.65 -12.69 3.95
N LEU A 83 3.99 -13.02 2.83
CA LEU A 83 4.38 -12.52 1.51
C LEU A 83 4.42 -10.99 1.50
N TYR A 84 3.40 -10.32 2.03
CA TYR A 84 3.36 -8.87 2.10
C TYR A 84 4.52 -8.29 2.91
N GLN A 85 4.84 -8.87 4.07
CA GLN A 85 5.97 -8.42 4.89
C GLN A 85 7.31 -8.63 4.19
N TYR A 86 7.51 -9.77 3.51
CA TYR A 86 8.73 -10.02 2.74
C TYR A 86 8.87 -9.02 1.58
N VAL A 87 7.79 -8.76 0.82
CA VAL A 87 7.80 -7.73 -0.24
C VAL A 87 8.14 -6.36 0.33
N GLN A 88 7.54 -5.99 1.47
CA GLN A 88 7.83 -4.72 2.12
C GLN A 88 9.29 -4.61 2.55
N HIS A 89 9.86 -5.71 3.07
CA HIS A 89 11.28 -5.78 3.41
C HIS A 89 12.18 -5.61 2.17
N CYS A 90 11.94 -6.36 1.09
CA CYS A 90 12.70 -6.27 -0.15
C CYS A 90 12.73 -4.84 -0.72
N ILE A 91 11.58 -4.16 -0.71
CA ILE A 91 11.46 -2.78 -1.22
C ILE A 91 12.25 -1.78 -0.37
N LYS A 92 12.32 -1.99 0.95
CA LYS A 92 13.11 -1.13 1.85
C LYS A 92 14.60 -1.28 1.63
N ILE A 93 15.08 -2.52 1.50
CA ILE A 93 16.50 -2.81 1.26
C ILE A 93 16.90 -2.60 -0.20
N LYS A 94 15.92 -2.35 -1.09
CA LYS A 94 16.07 -2.19 -2.54
C LYS A 94 16.70 -3.41 -3.24
N ASP A 95 16.48 -4.60 -2.69
CA ASP A 95 17.00 -5.85 -3.26
C ASP A 95 15.98 -6.47 -4.22
N PHE A 96 16.28 -6.36 -5.51
CA PHE A 96 15.45 -6.87 -6.59
C PHE A 96 15.53 -8.41 -6.72
N GLU A 97 16.71 -9.00 -6.52
CA GLU A 97 16.89 -10.44 -6.63
C GLU A 97 16.15 -11.18 -5.52
N LEU A 98 16.20 -10.64 -4.29
CA LEU A 98 15.43 -11.16 -3.17
C LEU A 98 13.92 -11.04 -3.43
N LEU A 99 13.47 -9.93 -4.02
CA LEU A 99 12.07 -9.74 -4.38
C LEU A 99 11.63 -10.82 -5.38
N LYS A 100 12.40 -11.06 -6.43
CA LYS A 100 12.08 -12.06 -7.46
C LYS A 100 11.95 -13.46 -6.87
N LYS A 101 12.93 -13.89 -6.07
CA LYS A 101 12.89 -15.18 -5.35
C LYS A 101 11.67 -15.31 -4.43
N THR A 102 11.33 -14.24 -3.73
CA THR A 102 10.15 -14.21 -2.83
C THR A 102 8.85 -14.43 -3.59
N LEU A 103 8.71 -13.83 -4.77
CA LEU A 103 7.51 -13.93 -5.60
C LEU A 103 7.33 -15.32 -6.22
N GLU A 104 8.41 -15.98 -6.59
CA GLU A 104 8.41 -17.33 -7.16
C GLU A 104 8.02 -18.39 -6.09
N ASN A 105 8.63 -18.33 -4.90
CA ASN A 105 8.47 -19.35 -3.87
C ASN A 105 7.05 -19.45 -3.28
N LYS A 106 6.30 -18.33 -3.22
CA LYS A 106 5.02 -18.26 -2.49
C LYS A 106 3.77 -18.39 -3.35
N GLN A 107 3.91 -18.64 -4.66
CA GLN A 107 2.81 -18.53 -5.61
C GLN A 107 1.65 -19.53 -5.39
N ASN A 108 1.91 -20.69 -4.76
CA ASN A 108 0.89 -21.74 -4.62
C ASN A 108 0.00 -21.59 -3.38
N ILE A 109 0.53 -21.05 -2.28
CA ILE A 109 -0.11 -21.08 -0.95
C ILE A 109 -0.91 -19.80 -0.68
N VAL A 110 -0.56 -18.69 -1.34
CA VAL A 110 -1.22 -17.40 -1.11
C VAL A 110 -2.58 -17.30 -1.79
N SER A 111 -3.38 -16.34 -1.32
CA SER A 111 -4.71 -16.08 -1.87
C SER A 111 -4.73 -15.72 -3.35
N SER A 112 -5.89 -15.92 -3.99
CA SER A 112 -6.09 -15.58 -5.40
C SER A 112 -5.76 -14.11 -5.70
N TYR A 113 -6.10 -13.17 -4.81
CA TYR A 113 -5.75 -11.76 -4.96
C TYR A 113 -4.24 -11.51 -4.91
N MET A 114 -3.52 -12.23 -4.05
CA MET A 114 -2.06 -12.17 -4.01
C MET A 114 -1.45 -12.75 -5.28
N LYS A 115 -1.98 -13.86 -5.81
CA LYS A 115 -1.56 -14.40 -7.12
C LYS A 115 -1.73 -13.38 -8.24
N THR A 116 -2.83 -12.63 -8.25
CA THR A 116 -3.04 -11.52 -9.21
C THR A 116 -2.03 -10.39 -9.01
N ALA A 117 -1.71 -10.02 -7.77
CA ALA A 117 -0.68 -9.02 -7.48
C ALA A 117 0.69 -9.48 -8.00
N ILE A 118 1.09 -10.73 -7.73
CA ILE A 118 2.33 -11.34 -8.25
C ILE A 118 2.36 -11.30 -9.79
N LYS A 119 1.29 -11.77 -10.46
CA LYS A 119 1.20 -11.72 -11.93
C LYS A 119 1.36 -10.30 -12.47
N THR A 120 0.78 -9.32 -11.81
CA THR A 120 0.89 -7.90 -12.20
C THR A 120 2.33 -7.42 -12.07
N ILE A 121 3.01 -7.75 -10.97
CA ILE A 121 4.42 -7.39 -10.76
C ILE A 121 5.31 -8.07 -11.79
N ASN A 122 5.12 -9.36 -12.05
CA ASN A 122 5.88 -10.10 -13.05
C ASN A 122 5.69 -9.51 -14.46
N LYS A 123 4.47 -9.06 -14.79
CA LYS A 123 4.21 -8.36 -16.06
C LYS A 123 5.01 -7.05 -16.20
N TYR A 124 5.25 -6.35 -15.10
CA TYR A 124 5.95 -5.06 -15.08
C TYR A 124 7.33 -5.13 -14.40
N ILE A 125 7.97 -6.31 -14.44
CA ILE A 125 9.16 -6.58 -13.62
C ILE A 125 10.33 -5.63 -13.92
N ASN A 126 10.56 -5.29 -15.20
CA ASN A 126 11.60 -4.33 -15.60
C ASN A 126 11.38 -2.93 -15.00
N TYR A 127 10.12 -2.51 -14.86
CA TYR A 127 9.80 -1.23 -14.22
C TYR A 127 10.02 -1.30 -12.70
N VAL A 128 9.76 -2.46 -12.09
CA VAL A 128 10.01 -2.71 -10.68
C VAL A 128 11.50 -2.68 -10.38
N GLU A 129 12.32 -3.33 -11.22
CA GLU A 129 13.78 -3.28 -11.13
C GLU A 129 14.29 -1.84 -11.17
N ASN A 130 13.89 -1.07 -12.18
CA ASN A 130 14.24 0.35 -12.29
C ASN A 130 13.78 1.17 -11.07
N THR A 131 12.60 0.86 -10.53
CA THR A 131 12.07 1.54 -9.33
C THR A 131 12.89 1.26 -8.07
N LEU A 132 13.50 0.09 -7.96
CA LEU A 132 14.38 -0.25 -6.84
C LEU A 132 15.79 0.29 -7.05
N LYS A 133 16.28 0.31 -8.30
CA LYS A 133 17.60 0.80 -8.68
C LYS A 133 17.75 2.30 -8.49
N TYR A 134 16.76 3.09 -8.88
CA TYR A 134 16.82 4.55 -8.81
C TYR A 134 15.99 5.11 -7.65
N ASP A 135 16.42 6.27 -7.14
CA ASP A 135 15.74 6.97 -6.04
C ASP A 135 14.75 8.05 -6.50
N TYR A 136 14.37 8.03 -7.78
CA TYR A 136 13.32 8.90 -8.29
C TYR A 136 11.98 8.56 -7.65
N ASN A 137 11.30 9.59 -7.13
CA ASN A 137 9.97 9.48 -6.55
C ASN A 137 8.96 10.26 -7.41
N ASN A 138 7.85 9.61 -7.77
CA ASN A 138 6.77 10.26 -8.53
C ASN A 138 5.97 11.26 -7.68
N GLY A 139 6.18 11.33 -6.36
CA GLY A 139 5.41 12.17 -5.45
C GLY A 139 5.36 13.65 -5.85
N ILE A 140 6.48 14.23 -6.33
CA ILE A 140 6.50 15.63 -6.80
C ILE A 140 5.62 15.80 -8.03
N LEU A 141 5.75 14.89 -9.01
CA LEU A 141 4.96 14.90 -10.24
C LEU A 141 3.46 14.70 -9.94
N GLU A 142 3.12 13.76 -9.05
CA GLU A 142 1.75 13.54 -8.59
C GLU A 142 1.19 14.77 -7.86
N GLY A 143 2.00 15.44 -7.04
CA GLY A 143 1.64 16.69 -6.37
C GLY A 143 1.31 17.81 -7.35
N ILE A 144 2.16 18.00 -8.37
CA ILE A 144 1.92 18.96 -9.45
C ILE A 144 0.63 18.62 -10.19
N ASN A 145 0.44 17.35 -10.57
CA ASN A 145 -0.76 16.89 -11.26
C ASN A 145 -2.04 17.10 -10.42
N ASN A 146 -1.99 16.84 -9.11
CA ASN A 146 -3.11 17.07 -8.21
C ASN A 146 -3.44 18.56 -8.09
N LYS A 147 -2.43 19.44 -7.98
CA LYS A 147 -2.64 20.90 -7.97
C LYS A 147 -3.27 21.39 -9.28
N ILE A 148 -2.82 20.89 -10.43
CA ILE A 148 -3.45 21.18 -11.74
C ILE A 148 -4.91 20.71 -11.78
N LYS A 149 -5.21 19.50 -11.30
CA LYS A 149 -6.59 18.98 -11.22
C LYS A 149 -7.47 19.81 -10.28
N VAL A 150 -6.92 20.32 -9.17
CA VAL A 150 -7.62 21.23 -8.25
C VAL A 150 -7.93 22.56 -8.94
N ILE A 151 -6.97 23.18 -9.63
CA ILE A 151 -7.18 24.42 -10.40
C ILE A 151 -8.31 24.23 -11.42
N LYS A 152 -8.30 23.13 -12.17
CA LYS A 152 -9.35 22.80 -13.15
C LYS A 152 -10.74 22.66 -12.51
N ARG A 153 -10.82 22.05 -11.31
CA ARG A 153 -12.08 21.86 -10.58
C ARG A 153 -12.64 23.19 -10.05
N ILE A 154 -11.79 24.02 -9.44
CA ILE A 154 -12.20 25.30 -8.86
C ILE A 154 -12.65 26.30 -9.94
N SER A 155 -12.09 26.21 -11.14
CA SER A 155 -12.47 27.08 -12.26
C SER A 155 -13.74 26.62 -13.01
N PHE A 156 -14.34 25.49 -12.62
CA PHE A 156 -15.42 24.83 -13.38
C PHE A 156 -15.04 24.52 -14.84
N GLY A 157 -13.76 24.22 -15.07
CA GLY A 157 -13.19 24.04 -16.41
C GLY A 157 -12.66 25.33 -17.03
N TYR A 158 -12.04 25.21 -18.20
CA TYR A 158 -11.55 26.35 -18.98
C TYR A 158 -11.94 26.14 -20.44
N ARG A 159 -12.45 27.18 -21.09
CA ARG A 159 -12.74 27.15 -22.54
C ARG A 159 -11.47 27.19 -23.40
N SER A 160 -10.41 27.83 -22.90
CA SER A 160 -9.12 27.96 -23.58
C SER A 160 -8.01 27.27 -22.79
N PHE A 161 -7.28 26.37 -23.46
CA PHE A 161 -6.08 25.74 -22.88
C PHE A 161 -5.00 26.76 -22.53
N TYR A 162 -4.86 27.83 -23.33
CA TYR A 162 -3.87 28.88 -23.08
C TYR A 162 -4.13 29.58 -21.73
N HIS A 163 -5.38 29.93 -21.45
CA HIS A 163 -5.75 30.52 -20.16
C HIS A 163 -5.57 29.56 -18.99
N PHE A 164 -5.88 28.27 -19.19
CA PHE A 164 -5.63 27.25 -18.18
C PHE A 164 -4.13 27.12 -17.87
N ARG A 165 -3.29 27.05 -18.91
CA ARG A 165 -1.83 26.97 -18.79
C ARG A 165 -1.26 28.19 -18.05
N ASN A 166 -1.70 29.39 -18.42
CA ASN A 166 -1.26 30.62 -17.77
C ASN A 166 -1.67 30.66 -16.29
N ARG A 167 -2.90 30.23 -15.96
CA ARG A 167 -3.33 30.11 -14.55
C ARG A 167 -2.44 29.15 -13.78
N ILE A 168 -2.08 28.00 -14.35
CA ILE A 168 -1.18 27.04 -13.71
C ILE A 168 0.17 27.70 -13.43
N PHE A 169 0.78 28.36 -14.43
CA PHE A 169 2.08 29.01 -14.26
C PHE A 169 2.05 30.13 -13.22
N ILE A 170 1.01 30.97 -13.20
CA ILE A 170 0.85 32.02 -12.19
C ILE A 170 0.70 31.39 -10.79
N THR A 171 -0.14 30.35 -10.64
CA THR A 171 -0.40 29.69 -9.34
C THR A 171 0.81 28.90 -8.82
N GLN A 172 1.74 28.55 -9.71
CA GLN A 172 3.01 27.90 -9.36
C GLN A 172 4.16 28.92 -9.23
N ASN A 173 3.89 30.23 -9.33
CA ASN A 173 4.90 31.29 -9.35
C ASN A 173 5.97 31.13 -10.44
N LEU A 174 5.64 30.44 -11.53
CA LEU A 174 6.50 30.25 -12.70
C LEU A 174 6.34 31.37 -13.73
N ALA A 175 5.27 32.17 -13.63
CA ALA A 175 5.04 33.35 -14.44
C ALA A 175 4.43 34.47 -13.57
N LYS A 176 4.83 35.71 -13.83
CA LYS A 176 4.26 36.90 -13.19
C LYS A 176 3.33 37.61 -14.16
N ILE A 177 2.26 38.19 -13.62
CA ILE A 177 1.40 39.09 -14.38
C ILE A 177 2.19 40.40 -14.53
N LYS A 178 2.32 40.92 -15.76
CA LYS A 178 2.83 42.27 -15.96
C LYS A 178 1.85 43.23 -15.28
N THR A 179 2.26 43.84 -14.17
CA THR A 179 1.60 45.02 -13.63
C THR A 179 1.88 46.18 -14.56
N ALA A 180 0.83 46.89 -14.95
CA ALA A 180 0.91 48.12 -15.73
C ALA A 180 1.64 49.21 -14.96
#